data_AF-A0A7X6TQF6-F1
#
_entry.id   AF-A0A7X6TQF6-F1
#
_cell.length_a   1.000
_cell.length_b   1.000
_cell.length_c   1.000
_cell.angle_alpha   90.00
_cell.angle_beta   90.00
_cell.angle_gamma   90.00
#
_symmetry.space_group_name_H-M   'P 1'
#
loop_
_entity.id
_entity.type
_entity.pdbx_description
1 polymer ?
#
loop_
_entity_poly.entity_id
_entity_poly.type
_entity_poly.pdbx_seq_one_letter_code
_entity_poly.pdbx_strand_id
1 'polypeptide(L)'
;AFNDYLNALIFEEVIPTIDLPKDELKEFADAVFERFGNPFIKHRLLDISLNSVSKYTARCLPSLIDYVEEKKELPKRLTFALAALLKFYDVKKDDEGYYGIRENGDRYPVKDDAKNLEFFENLWKEKDSAVVAQKALENQDLWQRDLTLIPNVVKQVATHLENMSLFGVQKALKSL
;
A
#
# COMPACT_ATOMS: atom_id res chain seq x y z
N ALA A 1 -14.34 10.09 2.37
CA ALA A 1 -13.73 9.03 1.52
C ALA A 1 -12.37 8.61 2.05
N PHE A 2 -11.29 9.40 1.89
CA PHE A 2 -9.96 8.98 2.36
C PHE A 2 -9.84 8.94 3.90
N ASN A 3 -10.42 9.93 4.60
CA ASN A 3 -10.46 9.90 6.08
C ASN A 3 -11.27 8.71 6.60
N ASP A 4 -12.42 8.39 5.99
CA ASP A 4 -13.24 7.24 6.39
C ASP A 4 -12.50 5.93 6.16
N TYR A 5 -11.79 5.82 5.03
CA TYR A 5 -10.90 4.69 4.75
C TYR A 5 -9.81 4.55 5.81
N LEU A 6 -9.10 5.64 6.14
CA LEU A 6 -8.03 5.60 7.13
C LEU A 6 -8.56 5.28 8.52
N ASN A 7 -9.66 5.90 8.95
CA ASN A 7 -10.29 5.58 10.23
C ASN A 7 -10.61 4.10 10.30
N ALA A 8 -11.33 3.58 9.32
CA ALA A 8 -11.76 2.19 9.36
C ALA A 8 -10.58 1.21 9.22
N LEU A 9 -9.53 1.54 8.46
CA LEU A 9 -8.29 0.76 8.42
C LEU A 9 -7.65 0.69 9.82
N ILE A 10 -7.50 1.83 10.49
CA ILE A 10 -6.84 1.87 11.79
C ILE A 10 -7.67 1.16 12.86
N PHE A 11 -8.96 1.50 12.97
CA PHE A 11 -9.80 1.02 14.07
C PHE A 11 -10.32 -0.41 13.87
N GLU A 12 -10.53 -0.86 12.64
CA GLU A 12 -11.11 -2.18 12.36
C GLU A 12 -10.06 -3.22 11.92
N GLU A 13 -8.92 -2.81 11.37
CA GLU A 13 -7.92 -3.75 10.82
C GLU A 13 -6.57 -3.70 11.54
N VAL A 14 -6.12 -2.54 12.04
CA VAL A 14 -4.80 -2.42 12.71
C VAL A 14 -4.91 -2.58 14.22
N ILE A 15 -5.74 -1.78 14.89
CA ILE A 15 -5.89 -1.82 16.36
C ILE A 15 -6.26 -3.22 16.86
N PRO A 16 -7.16 -3.99 16.22
CA PRO A 16 -7.50 -5.32 16.67
C PRO A 16 -6.32 -6.29 16.75
N THR A 17 -5.30 -6.15 15.90
CA THR A 17 -4.17 -7.08 15.82
C THR A 17 -3.03 -6.76 16.79
N ILE A 18 -3.10 -5.62 17.49
CA ILE A 18 -2.05 -5.20 18.44
C ILE A 18 -2.40 -5.70 19.85
N ASP A 19 -1.51 -6.45 20.48
CA ASP A 19 -1.68 -6.95 21.85
C ASP A 19 -1.37 -5.89 22.93
N LEU A 20 -2.21 -4.86 22.98
CA LEU A 20 -2.20 -3.78 23.97
C LEU A 20 -3.63 -3.36 24.33
N PRO A 21 -3.84 -2.64 25.46
CA PRO A 21 -5.15 -2.14 25.84
C PRO A 21 -5.80 -1.32 24.72
N LYS A 22 -6.97 -1.78 24.24
CA LYS A 22 -7.60 -1.20 23.03
C LYS A 22 -7.99 0.26 23.20
N ASP A 23 -8.37 0.68 24.40
CA ASP A 23 -8.77 2.06 24.66
C ASP A 23 -7.55 2.99 24.58
N GLU A 24 -6.38 2.59 25.12
CA GLU A 24 -5.13 3.33 24.96
C GLU A 24 -4.71 3.43 23.48
N LEU A 25 -4.86 2.36 22.69
CA LEU A 25 -4.58 2.37 21.26
C LEU A 25 -5.50 3.32 20.49
N LYS A 26 -6.79 3.39 20.86
CA LYS A 26 -7.75 4.30 20.23
C LYS A 26 -7.45 5.75 20.56
N GLU A 27 -7.19 6.07 21.83
CA GLU A 27 -6.77 7.40 22.26
C GLU A 27 -5.49 7.84 21.53
N PHE A 28 -4.52 6.92 21.40
CA PHE A 28 -3.31 7.19 20.65
C PHE A 28 -3.58 7.43 19.16
N ALA A 29 -4.46 6.64 18.53
CA ALA A 29 -4.85 6.81 17.13
C ALA A 29 -5.53 8.17 16.90
N ASP A 30 -6.44 8.58 17.77
CA ASP A 30 -7.11 9.88 17.70
C ASP A 30 -6.11 11.04 17.80
N ALA A 31 -5.16 10.96 18.74
CA ALA A 31 -4.08 11.94 18.86
C ALA A 31 -3.17 11.96 17.61
N VAL A 32 -2.97 10.81 16.95
CA VAL A 32 -2.24 10.75 15.67
C VAL A 32 -3.02 11.49 14.57
N PHE A 33 -4.32 11.24 14.44
CA PHE A 33 -5.17 11.92 13.46
C PHE A 33 -5.19 13.43 13.66
N GLU A 34 -5.28 13.90 14.91
CA GLU A 34 -5.24 15.33 15.23
C GLU A 34 -3.95 16.00 14.72
N ARG A 35 -2.78 15.34 14.93
CA ARG A 35 -1.49 15.87 14.45
C ARG A 35 -1.42 15.95 12.93
N PHE A 36 -1.92 14.95 12.22
CA PHE A 36 -1.98 14.98 10.74
C PHE A 36 -3.00 15.98 10.21
N GLY A 37 -4.01 16.33 11.00
CA GLY A 37 -5.01 17.35 10.69
C GLY A 37 -4.53 18.79 10.87
N ASN A 38 -3.30 19.01 11.35
CA ASN A 38 -2.77 20.35 11.60
C ASN A 38 -2.58 21.14 10.28
N PRO A 39 -3.32 22.24 10.05
CA PRO A 39 -3.30 22.97 8.79
C PRO A 39 -2.00 23.79 8.57
N PHE A 40 -1.19 23.97 9.61
CA PHE A 40 0.06 24.72 9.55
C PHE A 40 1.25 23.85 9.13
N ILE A 41 1.10 22.52 9.18
CA ILE A 41 2.15 21.58 8.79
C ILE A 41 1.89 21.09 7.36
N LYS A 42 2.81 21.41 6.44
CA LYS A 42 2.73 20.92 5.06
C LYS A 42 3.39 19.55 4.93
N HIS A 43 2.59 18.49 5.00
CA HIS A 43 3.06 17.14 4.77
C HIS A 43 3.28 16.88 3.28
N ARG A 44 4.54 16.80 2.84
CA ARG A 44 4.88 16.42 1.46
C ARG A 44 4.78 14.91 1.31
N LEU A 45 3.69 14.43 0.71
CA LEU A 45 3.43 12.98 0.54
C LEU A 45 4.57 12.24 -0.18
N LEU A 46 5.23 12.91 -1.14
CA LEU A 46 6.39 12.34 -1.84
C LEU A 46 7.62 12.16 -0.94
N ASP A 47 7.81 13.02 0.07
CA ASP A 47 8.87 12.83 1.06
C ASP A 47 8.53 11.65 1.99
N ILE A 48 7.24 11.51 2.33
CA ILE A 48 6.75 10.39 3.14
C ILE A 48 6.91 9.07 2.38
N SER A 49 6.71 9.07 1.06
CA SER A 49 6.81 7.87 0.21
C SER A 49 8.24 7.40 -0.06
N LEU A 50 9.28 8.13 0.36
CA LEU A 50 10.66 7.67 0.26
C LEU A 50 10.83 6.30 0.96
N ASN A 51 11.36 5.29 0.28
CA ASN A 51 11.57 3.94 0.82
C ASN A 51 10.27 3.24 1.27
N SER A 52 9.19 3.38 0.49
CA SER A 52 7.88 2.86 0.89
C SER A 52 7.82 1.33 0.97
N VAL A 53 8.62 0.59 0.21
CA VAL A 53 8.68 -0.88 0.32
C VAL A 53 9.11 -1.28 1.72
N SER A 54 10.29 -0.82 2.16
CA SER A 54 10.81 -1.15 3.50
C SER A 54 9.90 -0.65 4.63
N LYS A 55 9.29 0.54 4.47
CA LYS A 55 8.31 1.06 5.42
C LYS A 55 7.06 0.20 5.51
N TYR A 56 6.53 -0.26 4.38
CA TYR A 56 5.34 -1.12 4.34
C TYR A 56 5.64 -2.47 5.00
N THR A 57 6.75 -3.12 4.63
CA THR A 57 7.20 -4.40 5.19
C THR A 57 7.38 -4.31 6.70
N ALA A 58 7.91 -3.19 7.22
CA ALA A 58 8.12 -3.02 8.66
C ALA A 58 6.87 -2.57 9.45
N ARG A 59 5.93 -1.86 8.83
CA ARG A 59 4.86 -1.13 9.56
C ARG A 59 3.43 -1.58 9.26
N CYS A 60 3.19 -2.15 8.09
CA CYS A 60 1.84 -2.50 7.63
C CYS A 60 1.70 -4.01 7.40
N LEU A 61 2.74 -4.65 6.89
CA LEU A 61 2.71 -6.09 6.62
C LEU A 61 2.44 -6.93 7.88
N PRO A 62 3.02 -6.64 9.07
CA PRO A 62 2.69 -7.40 10.28
C PRO A 62 1.19 -7.41 10.58
N SER A 63 0.54 -6.25 10.62
CA SER A 63 -0.91 -6.17 10.84
C SER A 63 -1.73 -6.92 9.79
N LEU A 64 -1.30 -6.93 8.52
CA LEU A 64 -1.98 -7.72 7.49
C LEU A 64 -1.91 -9.22 7.80
N ILE A 65 -0.73 -9.70 8.17
CA ILE A 65 -0.50 -11.11 8.52
C ILE A 65 -1.28 -11.48 9.78
N ASP A 66 -1.15 -10.70 10.85
CA ASP A 66 -1.82 -10.94 12.12
C ASP A 66 -3.35 -10.97 11.93
N TYR A 67 -3.91 -10.05 11.14
CA TYR A 67 -5.34 -10.05 10.81
C TYR A 67 -5.76 -11.34 10.10
N VAL A 68 -4.99 -11.79 9.10
CA VAL A 68 -5.27 -13.06 8.40
C VAL A 68 -5.20 -14.25 9.35
N GLU A 69 -4.21 -14.26 10.25
CA GLU A 69 -4.03 -15.34 11.22
C GLU A 69 -5.16 -15.39 12.24
N GLU A 70 -5.63 -14.25 12.73
CA GLU A 70 -6.71 -14.15 13.72
C GLU A 70 -8.11 -14.33 13.12
N LYS A 71 -8.39 -13.67 11.98
CA LYS A 71 -9.73 -13.58 11.39
C LYS A 71 -9.98 -14.61 10.30
N LYS A 72 -8.93 -15.27 9.80
CA LYS A 72 -8.98 -16.23 8.68
C LYS A 72 -9.58 -15.64 7.40
N GLU A 73 -9.45 -14.32 7.24
CA GLU A 73 -9.89 -13.57 6.06
C GLU A 73 -8.88 -12.45 5.75
N LEU A 74 -8.92 -11.91 4.54
CA LEU A 74 -8.05 -10.80 4.15
C LEU A 74 -8.59 -9.46 4.69
N PRO A 75 -7.75 -8.63 5.33
CA PRO A 75 -8.15 -7.28 5.72
C PRO A 75 -8.35 -6.43 4.46
N LYS A 76 -9.57 -5.92 4.27
CA LYS A 76 -10.01 -5.25 3.05
C LYS A 76 -9.13 -4.03 2.71
N ARG A 77 -8.87 -3.18 3.70
CA ARG A 77 -8.22 -1.88 3.50
C ARG A 77 -6.71 -2.01 3.46
N LEU A 78 -6.11 -2.88 4.27
CA LEU A 78 -4.68 -3.22 4.18
C LEU A 78 -4.35 -3.91 2.85
N THR A 79 -5.22 -4.81 2.37
CA THR A 79 -5.05 -5.44 1.04
C THR A 79 -5.13 -4.40 -0.09
N PHE A 80 -6.04 -3.43 0.01
CA PHE A 80 -6.08 -2.29 -0.91
C PHE A 80 -4.82 -1.42 -0.81
N ALA A 81 -4.30 -1.17 0.40
CA ALA A 81 -3.07 -0.41 0.61
C ALA A 81 -1.87 -1.08 -0.06
N LEU A 82 -1.77 -2.42 0.02
CA LEU A 82 -0.76 -3.20 -0.69
C LEU A 82 -0.87 -3.00 -2.21
N ALA A 83 -2.07 -3.13 -2.79
CA ALA A 83 -2.29 -2.89 -4.21
C ALA A 83 -1.94 -1.44 -4.60
N ALA A 84 -2.31 -0.46 -3.78
CA ALA A 84 -2.02 0.95 -4.04
C ALA A 84 -0.51 1.23 -3.97
N LEU A 85 0.22 0.57 -3.07
CA LEU A 85 1.69 0.59 -3.03
C LEU A 85 2.24 0.04 -4.35
N LEU A 86 1.83 -1.17 -4.77
CA LEU A 86 2.30 -1.75 -6.03
C LEU A 86 2.01 -0.84 -7.24
N LYS A 87 0.83 -0.21 -7.28
CA LYS A 87 0.47 0.75 -8.32
C LYS A 87 1.30 2.03 -8.28
N PHE A 88 1.68 2.51 -7.08
CA PHE A 88 2.57 3.66 -6.95
C PHE A 88 3.95 3.39 -7.57
N TYR A 89 4.39 2.12 -7.56
CA TYR A 89 5.62 1.65 -8.21
C TYR A 89 5.44 1.28 -9.70
N ASP A 90 4.33 1.65 -10.35
CA ASP A 90 4.22 1.68 -11.82
C ASP A 90 5.10 2.81 -12.38
N VAL A 91 6.41 2.56 -12.34
CA VAL A 91 7.46 3.54 -12.61
C VAL A 91 8.10 3.30 -13.96
N LYS A 92 8.59 4.39 -14.53
CA LYS A 92 9.48 4.42 -15.68
C LYS A 92 10.80 5.04 -15.25
N LYS A 93 11.83 4.83 -16.06
CA LYS A 93 13.16 5.39 -15.86
C LYS A 93 13.54 6.28 -17.03
N ASP A 94 14.14 7.42 -16.73
CA ASP A 94 14.89 8.24 -17.70
C ASP A 94 16.20 8.74 -17.04
N ASP A 95 16.84 9.73 -17.66
CA ASP A 95 18.12 10.27 -17.21
C ASP A 95 18.06 10.95 -15.83
N GLU A 96 16.87 11.38 -15.38
CA GLU A 96 16.66 12.02 -14.06
C GLU A 96 16.36 10.99 -12.95
N GLY A 97 16.11 9.74 -13.31
CA GLY A 97 15.84 8.63 -12.39
C GLY A 97 14.48 7.98 -12.62
N TYR A 98 13.93 7.39 -11.55
CA TYR A 98 12.64 6.71 -11.60
C TYR A 98 11.48 7.67 -11.29
N TYR A 99 10.43 7.59 -12.09
CA TYR A 99 9.24 8.42 -11.94
C TYR A 99 7.96 7.63 -12.20
N GLY A 100 6.89 8.00 -11.50
CA GLY A 100 5.53 7.55 -11.80
C GLY A 100 4.77 8.62 -12.60
N ILE A 101 3.59 8.25 -13.09
CA ILE A 101 2.70 9.14 -13.85
C ILE A 101 1.34 9.20 -13.15
N ARG A 102 0.87 10.41 -12.86
CA ARG A 102 -0.46 10.65 -12.29
C ARG A 102 -1.55 10.45 -13.34
N GLU A 103 -2.79 10.31 -12.89
CA GLU A 103 -3.97 10.21 -13.78
C GLU A 103 -4.13 11.43 -14.70
N ASN A 104 -3.69 12.62 -14.27
CA ASN A 104 -3.70 13.83 -15.11
C ASN A 104 -2.51 13.94 -16.07
N GLY A 105 -1.61 12.96 -16.09
CA GLY A 105 -0.41 12.92 -16.94
C GLY A 105 0.85 13.50 -16.31
N ASP A 106 0.76 14.15 -15.14
CA ASP A 106 1.91 14.74 -14.48
C ASP A 106 2.89 13.66 -13.97
N ARG A 107 4.19 13.92 -14.13
CA ARG A 107 5.23 13.06 -13.58
C ARG A 107 5.49 13.37 -12.10
N TYR A 108 5.88 12.35 -11.34
CA TYR A 108 6.40 12.52 -9.98
C TYR A 108 7.57 11.59 -9.70
N PRO A 109 8.59 12.03 -8.93
CA PRO A 109 9.74 11.20 -8.61
C PRO A 109 9.34 10.07 -7.67
N VAL A 110 9.90 8.88 -7.89
CA VAL A 110 9.79 7.74 -6.98
C VAL A 110 11.19 7.37 -6.49
N LYS A 111 11.34 7.30 -5.16
CA LYS A 111 12.64 7.09 -4.51
C LYS A 111 12.55 5.91 -3.54
N ASP A 112 13.34 4.90 -3.82
CA ASP A 112 13.51 3.68 -3.02
C ASP A 112 14.90 3.09 -3.34
N ASP A 113 15.20 1.92 -2.80
CA ASP A 113 16.36 1.13 -3.20
C ASP A 113 16.35 0.83 -4.71
N ALA A 114 17.53 0.90 -5.33
CA ALA A 114 17.67 0.74 -6.78
C ALA A 114 17.20 -0.64 -7.26
N LYS A 115 17.43 -1.70 -6.47
CA LYS A 115 16.99 -3.07 -6.80
C LYS A 115 15.46 -3.15 -6.82
N ASN A 116 14.78 -2.50 -5.88
CA ASN A 116 13.32 -2.45 -5.83
C ASN A 116 12.76 -1.71 -7.05
N LEU A 117 13.33 -0.53 -7.38
CA LEU A 117 12.88 0.27 -8.50
C LEU A 117 13.10 -0.43 -9.85
N GLU A 118 14.24 -1.08 -10.04
CA GLU A 118 14.53 -1.88 -11.24
C GLU A 118 13.60 -3.09 -11.36
N PHE A 119 13.33 -3.77 -10.25
CA PHE A 119 12.36 -4.86 -10.22
C PHE A 119 10.97 -4.38 -10.68
N PHE A 120 10.47 -3.29 -10.11
CA PHE A 120 9.15 -2.77 -10.45
C PHE A 120 9.07 -2.19 -11.87
N GLU A 121 10.09 -1.47 -12.33
CA GLU A 121 10.15 -0.94 -13.70
C GLU A 121 10.08 -2.06 -14.75
N ASN A 122 10.74 -3.19 -14.49
CA ASN A 122 10.64 -4.37 -15.34
C ASN A 122 9.30 -5.08 -15.20
N LEU A 123 8.81 -5.24 -13.97
CA LEU A 123 7.56 -5.93 -13.69
C LEU A 123 6.36 -5.28 -14.38
N TRP A 124 6.27 -3.95 -14.36
CA TRP A 124 5.15 -3.23 -14.96
C TRP A 124 5.16 -3.23 -16.50
N LYS A 125 6.22 -3.74 -17.16
CA LYS A 125 6.24 -3.99 -18.62
C LYS A 125 5.29 -5.11 -19.03
N GLU A 126 4.92 -6.00 -18.11
CA GLU A 126 3.97 -7.10 -18.33
C GLU A 126 2.57 -6.57 -18.66
N LYS A 127 2.19 -5.39 -18.14
CA LYS A 127 0.88 -4.73 -18.37
C LYS A 127 -0.33 -5.60 -18.03
N ASP A 128 -0.16 -6.55 -17.11
CA ASP A 128 -1.19 -7.46 -16.64
C ASP A 128 -1.23 -7.42 -15.11
N SER A 129 -2.39 -7.05 -14.55
CA SER A 129 -2.55 -6.87 -13.11
C SER A 129 -2.40 -8.17 -12.31
N ALA A 130 -2.78 -9.32 -12.89
CA ALA A 130 -2.62 -10.63 -12.26
C ALA A 130 -1.15 -11.06 -12.24
N VAL A 131 -0.42 -10.85 -13.34
CA VAL A 131 1.03 -11.13 -13.40
C VAL A 131 1.80 -10.21 -12.46
N VAL A 132 1.47 -8.91 -12.43
CA VAL A 132 2.07 -7.94 -11.51
C VAL A 132 1.82 -8.34 -10.06
N ALA A 133 0.57 -8.67 -9.70
CA ALA A 133 0.25 -9.11 -8.33
C ALA A 133 1.01 -10.39 -7.96
N GLN A 134 1.01 -11.41 -8.82
CA GLN A 134 1.70 -12.67 -8.57
C GLN A 134 3.19 -12.46 -8.32
N LYS A 135 3.90 -11.84 -9.27
CA LYS A 135 5.36 -11.65 -9.23
C LYS A 135 5.79 -10.69 -8.12
N ALA A 136 5.00 -9.65 -7.84
CA ALA A 136 5.31 -8.77 -6.72
C ALA A 136 5.20 -9.53 -5.40
N LEU A 137 4.11 -10.28 -5.18
CA LEU A 137 3.81 -10.93 -3.91
C LEU A 137 4.70 -12.16 -3.62
N GLU A 138 5.19 -12.84 -4.64
CA GLU A 138 6.16 -13.95 -4.48
C GLU A 138 7.58 -13.48 -4.16
N ASN A 139 7.88 -12.19 -4.38
CA ASN A 139 9.22 -11.64 -4.21
C ASN A 139 9.60 -11.47 -2.72
N GLN A 140 10.33 -12.44 -2.19
CA GLN A 140 10.77 -12.47 -0.80
C GLN A 140 11.80 -11.39 -0.45
N ASP A 141 12.50 -10.80 -1.44
CA ASP A 141 13.41 -9.69 -1.16
C ASP A 141 12.63 -8.41 -0.75
N LEU A 142 11.39 -8.26 -1.21
CA LEU A 142 10.52 -7.13 -0.83
C LEU A 142 9.88 -7.36 0.54
N TRP A 143 9.36 -8.57 0.77
CA TRP A 143 8.44 -8.86 1.88
C TRP A 143 9.03 -9.74 2.98
N GLN A 144 10.26 -10.24 2.79
CA GLN A 144 10.93 -11.21 3.67
C GLN A 144 10.21 -12.57 3.78
N ARG A 145 9.17 -12.78 2.97
CA ARG A 145 8.36 -13.99 2.89
C ARG A 145 7.61 -14.03 1.56
N ASP A 146 7.16 -15.20 1.16
CA ASP A 146 6.26 -15.35 0.02
C ASP A 146 4.82 -15.05 0.47
N LEU A 147 4.25 -13.94 -0.02
CA LEU A 147 2.89 -13.55 0.32
C LEU A 147 1.85 -14.37 -0.44
N THR A 148 2.19 -15.01 -1.56
CA THR A 148 1.25 -15.79 -2.37
C THR A 148 0.70 -17.01 -1.62
N LEU A 149 1.37 -17.42 -0.53
CA LEU A 149 0.91 -18.43 0.40
C LEU A 149 -0.34 -18.02 1.19
N ILE A 150 -0.68 -16.73 1.23
CA ILE A 150 -1.91 -16.24 1.84
C ILE A 150 -3.09 -16.51 0.89
N PRO A 151 -4.12 -17.27 1.33
CA PRO A 151 -5.25 -17.59 0.46
C PRO A 151 -5.92 -16.35 -0.14
N ASN A 152 -6.16 -16.40 -1.45
CA ASN A 152 -6.83 -15.36 -2.24
C ASN A 152 -6.10 -14.00 -2.36
N VAL A 153 -4.92 -13.80 -1.75
CA VAL A 153 -4.28 -12.47 -1.74
C VAL A 153 -3.93 -11.98 -3.13
N VAL A 154 -3.39 -12.86 -3.98
CA VAL A 154 -3.01 -12.52 -5.37
C VAL A 154 -4.23 -12.05 -6.15
N LYS A 155 -5.34 -12.79 -6.04
CA LYS A 155 -6.60 -12.45 -6.72
C LYS A 155 -7.14 -11.09 -6.27
N GLN A 156 -7.15 -10.83 -4.96
CA GLN A 156 -7.68 -9.57 -4.42
C GLN A 156 -6.78 -8.38 -4.80
N VAL A 157 -5.46 -8.52 -4.68
CA VAL A 157 -4.51 -7.48 -5.09
C VAL A 157 -4.61 -7.21 -6.59
N ALA A 158 -4.66 -8.24 -7.43
CA ALA A 158 -4.85 -8.09 -8.88
C ALA A 158 -6.15 -7.36 -9.21
N THR A 159 -7.25 -7.70 -8.54
CA THR A 159 -8.55 -7.03 -8.74
C THR A 159 -8.47 -5.54 -8.37
N HIS A 160 -7.80 -5.19 -7.27
CA HIS A 160 -7.61 -3.80 -6.89
C HIS A 160 -6.72 -3.05 -7.89
N LEU A 161 -5.62 -3.65 -8.36
CA LEU A 161 -4.74 -3.08 -9.38
C LEU A 161 -5.48 -2.81 -10.70
N GLU A 162 -6.31 -3.75 -11.13
CA GLU A 162 -7.13 -3.61 -12.32
C GLU A 162 -8.15 -2.47 -12.16
N ASN A 163 -8.87 -2.43 -11.04
CA ASN A 163 -9.81 -1.35 -10.74
C ASN A 163 -9.14 0.03 -10.69
N MET A 164 -7.95 0.14 -10.10
CA MET A 164 -7.17 1.38 -10.09
C MET A 164 -6.75 1.80 -11.50
N SER A 165 -6.41 0.83 -12.36
CA SER A 165 -6.00 1.11 -13.74
C SER A 165 -7.17 1.50 -14.64
N LEU A 166 -8.35 0.92 -14.44
CA LEU A 166 -9.55 1.20 -15.23
C LEU A 166 -10.28 2.47 -14.79
N PHE A 167 -10.40 2.69 -13.49
CA PHE A 167 -11.28 3.74 -12.93
C PHE A 167 -10.53 4.86 -12.22
N GLY A 168 -9.23 4.70 -12.00
CA GLY A 168 -8.43 5.58 -11.14
C GLY A 168 -8.53 5.21 -9.66
N VAL A 169 -7.50 5.56 -8.90
CA VAL A 169 -7.33 5.17 -7.49
C VAL A 169 -8.43 5.76 -6.62
N GLN A 170 -8.85 7.00 -6.89
CA GLN A 170 -9.91 7.65 -6.10
C GLN A 170 -11.27 6.96 -6.25
N LYS A 171 -11.61 6.48 -7.45
CA LYS A 171 -12.86 5.75 -7.67
C LYS A 171 -12.76 4.34 -7.09
N ALA A 172 -11.64 3.66 -7.30
CA ALA A 172 -11.38 2.35 -6.72
C ALA A 172 -11.51 2.37 -5.18
N LEU A 173 -11.02 3.44 -4.53
CA LEU A 173 -11.17 3.65 -3.08
C LEU A 173 -12.63 3.83 -2.64
N LYS A 174 -13.45 4.56 -3.42
CA LYS A 174 -14.87 4.78 -3.09
C LYS A 174 -15.72 3.52 -3.28
N SER A 175 -15.28 2.63 -4.16
CA SER A 175 -15.93 1.34 -4.44
C SER A 175 -15.45 0.21 -3.52
N LEU A 176 -14.63 0.54 -2.51
CA LEU A 176 -14.13 -0.43 -1.54
C LEU A 176 -15.29 -0.92 -0.67
#